data_AF-A0A938IM02-F1
#
_entry.id   AF-A0A938IM02-F1
#
_cell.length_a   1.000
_cell.length_b   1.000
_cell.length_c   1.000
_cell.angle_alpha   90.00
_cell.angle_beta   90.00
_cell.angle_gamma   90.00
#
_symmetry.space_group_name_H-M   'P 1'
#
loop_
_entity.id
_entity.type
_entity.pdbx_description
1 polymer ?
#
loop_
_entity_poly.entity_id
_entity_poly.type
_entity_poly.pdbx_seq_one_letter_code
_entity_poly.pdbx_strand_id
1 'polypeptide(L)'
;MRSGKKNGGCGFACAAAVLFLALVGAEVCAAAQPEQGRRGPRQRYSIEQAVSDQAQLHTIAFSGLAFISGDYGACTFLPPGKVCDFFGFQYMRDIDAAGKGHNPIFLNRVAGNVLHVLNDEQRALFQGAARREAGELRALAEKRLPLIKAFWRELKGDLPAGSQGLNKESVVKYVGDLFAFDAEISYKRAQVFAQVAASFTPEQKACLARMKFGDFSTWPEVDADGYRLPRGAERLVNVAYMTYASEFFSWYAGSVEADTYFCPERHGTYFGGFYMKDMPAMGKRDYDISTSATGDLGRAFLDALTPEQRSCVTAIIPRQRKALAEIVEVRRAISTELRRFLKGETPDKAKVLALGRRYGELDGEVSHAYAAAFAAVNKTLSAEQRQLFAKLRNLEGYKSAPAYIYSQPVEQAPALPDTDHFFFPPRAAKGAQ
;
A
#
# COMPACT_ATOMS: atom_id res chain seq x y z
N MET A 1 -36.13 -40.61 -44.01
CA MET A 1 -36.43 -40.37 -45.45
C MET A 1 -36.41 -38.86 -45.66
N ARG A 2 -35.33 -38.30 -46.25
CA ARG A 2 -35.23 -37.80 -47.66
C ARG A 2 -36.50 -37.05 -48.09
N SER A 3 -36.51 -35.80 -48.57
CA SER A 3 -35.57 -34.95 -49.34
C SER A 3 -36.06 -33.48 -49.24
N GLY A 4 -35.41 -32.38 -49.64
CA GLY A 4 -34.21 -32.13 -50.42
C GLY A 4 -33.98 -30.61 -50.60
N LYS A 5 -32.71 -30.28 -50.86
CA LYS A 5 -32.01 -29.04 -51.35
C LYS A 5 -32.78 -28.17 -52.38
N LYS A 6 -32.51 -26.88 -52.68
CA LYS A 6 -31.26 -26.04 -52.74
C LYS A 6 -31.57 -24.56 -53.14
N ASN A 7 -30.61 -23.65 -52.87
CA ASN A 7 -30.27 -22.33 -53.51
C ASN A 7 -31.28 -21.16 -53.37
N GLY A 8 -30.94 -19.86 -53.21
CA GLY A 8 -29.71 -19.05 -53.20
C GLY A 8 -30.01 -17.65 -53.80
N GLY A 9 -29.50 -16.54 -53.23
CA GLY A 9 -29.37 -15.24 -53.93
C GLY A 9 -29.77 -13.94 -53.17
N CYS A 10 -28.83 -12.97 -53.17
CA CYS A 10 -28.84 -11.51 -52.93
C CYS A 10 -30.18 -10.79 -52.63
N GLY A 11 -30.29 -9.74 -51.81
CA GLY A 11 -29.34 -8.76 -51.26
C GLY A 11 -30.05 -7.39 -51.26
N PHE A 12 -29.96 -6.58 -50.21
CA PHE A 12 -30.22 -5.13 -50.26
C PHE A 12 -29.60 -4.42 -49.05
N ALA A 13 -28.87 -3.34 -49.34
CA ALA A 13 -28.34 -2.35 -48.41
C ALA A 13 -29.08 -1.01 -48.60
N CYS A 14 -28.67 -0.02 -47.80
CA CYS A 14 -29.06 1.40 -47.74
C CYS A 14 -30.18 1.70 -46.72
N ALA A 15 -29.85 2.24 -45.55
CA ALA A 15 -29.38 3.61 -45.25
C ALA A 15 -30.55 4.53 -44.94
N ALA A 16 -30.62 5.00 -43.69
CA ALA A 16 -31.40 6.17 -43.32
C ALA A 16 -30.57 6.97 -42.32
N ALA A 17 -30.30 8.21 -42.68
CA ALA A 17 -29.62 9.20 -41.88
C ALA A 17 -30.48 10.47 -41.84
N VAL A 18 -30.35 11.20 -40.72
CA VAL A 18 -30.53 12.65 -40.54
C VAL A 18 -31.90 13.22 -40.08
N LEU A 19 -31.91 13.60 -38.79
CA LEU A 19 -32.38 14.83 -38.09
C LEU A 19 -33.90 15.21 -38.15
N PHE A 20 -34.54 15.84 -37.15
CA PHE A 20 -34.14 16.94 -36.24
C PHE A 20 -34.98 16.95 -34.92
N LEU A 21 -34.42 17.65 -33.92
CA LEU A 21 -34.78 17.99 -32.52
C LEU A 21 -36.24 17.94 -31.98
N ALA A 22 -36.36 17.61 -30.68
CA ALA A 22 -36.91 18.52 -29.67
C ALA A 22 -36.47 18.18 -28.22
N LEU A 23 -36.02 19.21 -27.50
CA LEU A 23 -35.52 19.27 -26.12
C LEU A 23 -36.61 19.17 -25.04
N VAL A 24 -36.36 18.37 -24.00
CA VAL A 24 -36.63 18.63 -22.56
C VAL A 24 -35.57 17.80 -21.82
N GLY A 25 -34.56 18.31 -21.12
CA GLY A 25 -34.63 19.29 -20.04
C GLY A 25 -34.55 18.57 -18.68
N ALA A 26 -33.46 17.87 -18.40
CA ALA A 26 -33.14 17.34 -17.07
C ALA A 26 -31.67 17.65 -16.76
N GLU A 27 -31.46 18.72 -16.01
CA GLU A 27 -30.16 19.10 -15.45
C GLU A 27 -29.71 18.03 -14.46
N VAL A 28 -28.73 17.22 -14.90
CA VAL A 28 -27.88 16.50 -13.96
C VAL A 28 -26.84 17.51 -13.49
N CYS A 29 -26.97 17.98 -12.25
CA CYS A 29 -25.92 18.73 -11.58
C CYS A 29 -24.65 17.87 -11.52
N ALA A 30 -23.77 18.06 -12.51
CA ALA A 30 -22.38 17.68 -12.40
C ALA A 30 -21.79 18.56 -11.30
N ALA A 31 -21.56 17.98 -10.12
CA ALA A 31 -20.82 18.65 -9.06
C ALA A 31 -19.43 18.99 -9.61
N ALA A 32 -19.22 20.28 -9.90
CA ALA A 32 -17.94 20.83 -10.26
C ALA A 32 -16.94 20.49 -9.15
N GLN A 33 -15.83 19.86 -9.52
CA GLN A 33 -14.70 19.69 -8.63
C GLN A 33 -14.24 21.08 -8.18
N PRO A 34 -14.02 21.33 -6.87
CA PRO A 34 -13.52 22.61 -6.43
C PRO A 34 -12.16 22.87 -7.08
N GLU A 35 -12.01 24.05 -7.68
CA GLU A 35 -10.75 24.53 -8.23
C GLU A 35 -9.63 24.28 -7.23
N GLN A 36 -8.58 23.59 -7.68
CA GLN A 36 -7.35 23.40 -6.92
C GLN A 36 -6.74 24.78 -6.64
N GLY A 37 -6.98 25.29 -5.43
CA GLY A 37 -6.42 26.53 -4.93
C GLY A 37 -4.90 26.56 -5.08
N ARG A 38 -4.39 27.75 -5.44
CA ARG A 38 -2.98 28.11 -5.58
C ARG A 38 -2.07 27.35 -4.61
N ARG A 39 -1.15 26.56 -5.18
CA ARG A 39 -0.09 25.83 -4.47
C ARG A 39 0.67 26.78 -3.53
N GLY A 40 0.59 26.52 -2.22
CA GLY A 40 1.52 27.04 -1.23
C GLY A 40 2.96 26.57 -1.49
N PRO A 41 3.93 26.99 -0.66
CA PRO A 41 5.34 26.61 -0.83
C PRO A 41 5.48 25.08 -0.99
N ARG A 42 6.28 24.65 -1.99
CA ARG A 42 6.47 23.24 -2.36
C ARG A 42 6.57 22.35 -1.11
N GLN A 43 5.63 21.42 -0.97
CA GLN A 43 5.61 20.43 0.09
C GLN A 43 6.95 19.67 0.06
N ARG A 44 7.77 19.85 1.11
CA ARG A 44 9.11 19.24 1.18
C ARG A 44 8.97 17.86 1.78
N TYR A 45 9.00 16.82 0.94
CA TYR A 45 8.99 15.43 1.39
C TYR A 45 10.34 15.08 1.99
N SER A 46 10.36 14.77 3.29
CA SER A 46 11.55 14.34 4.02
C SER A 46 11.18 13.43 5.18
N ILE A 47 12.15 12.72 5.74
CA ILE A 47 11.93 11.89 6.93
C ILE A 47 11.53 12.75 8.13
N GLU A 48 12.14 13.92 8.31
CA GLU A 48 11.83 14.86 9.40
C GLU A 48 10.37 15.30 9.33
N GLN A 49 9.88 15.61 8.13
CA GLN A 49 8.48 15.91 7.91
C GLN A 49 7.61 14.69 8.18
N ALA A 50 8.00 13.50 7.71
CA ALA A 50 7.20 12.29 7.84
C ALA A 50 7.00 11.85 9.30
N VAL A 51 8.01 12.02 10.16
CA VAL A 51 7.94 11.68 11.59
C VAL A 51 7.51 12.84 12.48
N SER A 52 7.26 14.03 11.91
CA SER A 52 6.82 15.19 12.68
C SER A 52 5.48 14.95 13.37
N ASP A 53 5.30 15.53 14.55
CA ASP A 53 4.08 15.40 15.35
C ASP A 53 2.81 15.76 14.54
N GLN A 54 2.86 16.79 13.70
CA GLN A 54 1.71 17.21 12.87
C GLN A 54 1.38 16.21 11.75
N ALA A 55 2.40 15.68 11.05
CA ALA A 55 2.18 14.68 10.02
C ALA A 55 1.62 13.39 10.62
N GLN A 56 2.17 12.97 11.75
CA GLN A 56 1.73 11.80 12.49
C GLN A 56 0.33 11.97 13.06
N LEU A 57 -0.01 13.13 13.65
CA LEU A 57 -1.32 13.40 14.21
C LEU A 57 -2.44 13.22 13.19
N HIS A 58 -2.33 13.85 12.02
CA HIS A 58 -3.37 13.72 11.01
C HIS A 58 -3.42 12.32 10.40
N THR A 59 -2.29 11.63 10.27
CA THR A 59 -2.23 10.26 9.77
C THR A 59 -2.90 9.25 10.72
N ILE A 60 -2.63 9.38 12.02
CA ILE A 60 -3.28 8.59 13.06
C ILE A 60 -4.78 8.86 13.04
N ALA A 61 -5.18 10.13 13.03
CA ALA A 61 -6.57 10.54 13.00
C ALA A 61 -7.31 10.01 11.76
N PHE A 62 -6.67 10.08 10.59
CA PHE A 62 -7.19 9.51 9.35
C PHE A 62 -7.40 8.00 9.45
N SER A 63 -6.44 7.28 10.05
CA SER A 63 -6.56 5.85 10.32
C SER A 63 -7.68 5.55 11.31
N GLY A 64 -7.85 6.38 12.34
CA GLY A 64 -8.95 6.29 13.30
C GLY A 64 -10.31 6.45 12.64
N LEU A 65 -10.47 7.47 11.78
CA LEU A 65 -11.67 7.67 10.97
C LEU A 65 -11.96 6.43 10.11
N ALA A 66 -10.96 5.93 9.39
CA ALA A 66 -11.12 4.78 8.51
C ALA A 66 -11.50 3.49 9.25
N PHE A 67 -10.96 3.29 10.45
CA PHE A 67 -11.20 2.09 11.26
C PHE A 67 -12.57 2.11 11.92
N ILE A 68 -12.90 3.22 12.58
CA ILE A 68 -14.14 3.39 13.34
C ILE A 68 -15.36 3.38 12.42
N SER A 69 -15.26 4.04 11.26
CA SER A 69 -16.36 4.13 10.27
C SER A 69 -16.40 2.96 9.29
N GLY A 70 -15.41 2.07 9.31
CA GLY A 70 -15.22 1.02 8.32
C GLY A 70 -15.79 -0.33 8.71
N ASP A 71 -15.27 -1.35 8.04
CA ASP A 71 -15.53 -2.76 8.29
C ASP A 71 -14.22 -3.56 8.26
N TYR A 72 -14.28 -4.81 8.73
CA TYR A 72 -13.13 -5.72 8.75
C TYR A 72 -12.49 -5.87 7.37
N GLY A 73 -13.29 -6.03 6.31
CA GLY A 73 -12.81 -6.18 4.95
C GLY A 73 -11.97 -5.00 4.50
N ALA A 74 -12.44 -3.78 4.73
CA ALA A 74 -11.73 -2.56 4.37
C ALA A 74 -10.39 -2.44 5.11
N CYS A 75 -10.31 -2.97 6.34
CA CYS A 75 -9.08 -3.01 7.13
C CYS A 75 -8.02 -3.96 6.54
N THR A 76 -8.43 -4.98 5.78
CA THR A 76 -7.52 -5.93 5.13
C THR A 76 -6.95 -5.43 3.81
N PHE A 77 -7.60 -4.44 3.18
CA PHE A 77 -7.14 -3.87 1.92
C PHE A 77 -5.79 -3.19 2.07
N LEU A 78 -4.88 -3.53 1.16
CA LEU A 78 -3.57 -2.90 1.05
C LEU A 78 -3.20 -2.81 -0.44
N PRO A 79 -2.88 -1.64 -1.00
CA PRO A 79 -2.47 -1.57 -2.39
C PRO A 79 -1.17 -2.36 -2.58
N PRO A 80 -0.97 -2.99 -3.76
CA PRO A 80 0.29 -3.66 -4.05
C PRO A 80 1.50 -2.72 -3.95
N GLY A 81 2.68 -3.29 -3.66
CA GLY A 81 3.91 -2.51 -3.50
C GLY A 81 4.02 -1.72 -2.19
N LYS A 82 3.16 -2.01 -1.20
CA LYS A 82 3.25 -1.41 0.14
C LYS A 82 4.06 -2.23 1.15
N VAL A 83 4.38 -3.47 0.80
CA VAL A 83 5.23 -4.38 1.55
C VAL A 83 6.60 -4.45 0.88
N CYS A 84 7.61 -4.91 1.62
CA CYS A 84 8.97 -5.06 1.12
C CYS A 84 9.55 -3.74 0.55
N ASP A 85 9.20 -2.60 1.17
CA ASP A 85 9.50 -1.26 0.65
C ASP A 85 10.80 -0.73 1.26
N PHE A 86 11.94 -1.15 0.69
CA PHE A 86 13.29 -0.67 1.02
C PHE A 86 14.07 -0.22 -0.24
N PHE A 87 13.34 0.21 -1.27
CA PHE A 87 13.86 0.41 -2.62
C PHE A 87 13.60 1.81 -3.18
N GLY A 88 13.21 2.76 -2.33
CA GLY A 88 13.16 4.19 -2.66
C GLY A 88 12.02 4.61 -3.59
N PHE A 89 11.13 3.69 -3.97
CA PHE A 89 10.03 3.97 -4.89
C PHE A 89 9.06 5.01 -4.32
N GLN A 90 8.71 4.90 -3.03
CA GLN A 90 7.84 5.88 -2.38
C GLN A 90 8.44 7.29 -2.42
N TYR A 91 9.74 7.43 -2.16
CA TYR A 91 10.42 8.73 -2.23
C TYR A 91 10.43 9.29 -3.64
N MET A 92 10.86 8.46 -4.61
CA MET A 92 10.91 8.82 -6.03
C MET A 92 9.57 9.37 -6.53
N ARG A 93 8.48 8.76 -6.08
CA ARG A 93 7.12 9.15 -6.43
C ARG A 93 6.71 10.48 -5.79
N ASP A 94 6.99 10.66 -4.51
CA ASP A 94 6.51 11.82 -3.77
C ASP A 94 7.27 13.09 -4.19
N ILE A 95 8.55 12.98 -4.52
CA ILE A 95 9.35 14.12 -5.01
C ILE A 95 9.17 14.42 -6.51
N ASP A 96 8.31 13.68 -7.22
CA ASP A 96 8.19 13.77 -8.67
C ASP A 96 7.94 15.21 -9.15
N ALA A 97 8.92 15.77 -9.86
CA ALA A 97 8.89 17.14 -10.33
C ALA A 97 7.74 17.42 -11.32
N ALA A 98 7.29 16.38 -12.04
CA ALA A 98 6.19 16.47 -12.99
C ALA A 98 4.79 16.39 -12.33
N GLY A 99 4.71 16.09 -11.03
CA GLY A 99 3.46 15.97 -10.29
C GLY A 99 2.58 14.79 -10.71
N LYS A 100 3.16 13.77 -11.37
CA LYS A 100 2.49 12.53 -11.77
C LYS A 100 2.74 11.37 -10.81
N GLY A 101 3.57 11.55 -9.78
CA GLY A 101 3.86 10.53 -8.77
C GLY A 101 2.62 9.77 -8.28
N HIS A 102 1.56 10.45 -7.87
CA HIS A 102 0.35 9.81 -7.32
C HIS A 102 -0.69 9.42 -8.37
N ASN A 103 -0.31 9.40 -9.65
CA ASN A 103 -1.11 8.91 -10.77
C ASN A 103 -0.68 7.48 -11.16
N PRO A 104 -1.60 6.56 -11.46
CA PRO A 104 -1.28 5.20 -11.90
C PRO A 104 -0.33 5.10 -13.11
N ILE A 105 -0.26 6.13 -13.97
CA ILE A 105 0.66 6.16 -15.12
C ILE A 105 2.14 6.16 -14.70
N PHE A 106 2.47 6.68 -13.52
CA PHE A 106 3.84 6.78 -13.03
C PHE A 106 4.51 5.42 -12.93
N LEU A 107 3.84 4.48 -12.25
CA LEU A 107 4.32 3.09 -12.09
C LEU A 107 4.43 2.41 -13.46
N ASN A 108 3.41 2.53 -14.31
CA ASN A 108 3.41 1.91 -15.63
C ASN A 108 4.59 2.41 -16.47
N ARG A 109 4.88 3.72 -16.44
CA ARG A 109 5.94 4.31 -17.25
C ARG A 109 7.33 3.87 -16.82
N VAL A 110 7.64 3.90 -15.52
CA VAL A 110 8.96 3.45 -15.04
C VAL A 110 9.16 1.96 -15.27
N ALA A 111 8.16 1.13 -14.94
CA ALA A 111 8.24 -0.31 -15.16
C ALA A 111 8.37 -0.65 -16.65
N GLY A 112 7.57 -0.01 -17.51
CA GLY A 112 7.66 -0.20 -18.97
C GLY A 112 9.03 0.17 -19.51
N ASN A 113 9.62 1.29 -19.05
CA ASN A 113 10.95 1.71 -19.52
C ASN A 113 12.04 0.71 -19.10
N VAL A 114 12.01 0.24 -17.84
CA VAL A 114 12.93 -0.80 -17.38
C VAL A 114 12.80 -2.05 -18.25
N LEU A 115 11.58 -2.58 -18.39
CA LEU A 115 11.34 -3.80 -19.15
C LEU A 115 11.69 -3.69 -20.63
N HIS A 116 11.57 -2.49 -21.21
CA HIS A 116 12.03 -2.17 -22.55
C HIS A 116 13.56 -2.20 -22.68
N VAL A 117 14.28 -1.69 -21.67
CA VAL A 117 15.76 -1.66 -21.65
C VAL A 117 16.36 -3.05 -21.40
N LEU A 118 15.71 -3.88 -20.60
CA LEU A 118 16.19 -5.23 -20.30
C LEU A 118 16.22 -6.12 -21.56
N ASN A 119 17.14 -7.10 -21.60
CA ASN A 119 17.09 -8.18 -22.58
C ASN A 119 16.21 -9.34 -22.09
N ASP A 120 16.04 -10.39 -22.91
CA ASP A 120 15.18 -11.53 -22.57
C ASP A 120 15.64 -12.28 -21.32
N GLU A 121 16.95 -12.46 -21.14
CA GLU A 121 17.52 -13.15 -19.97
C GLU A 121 17.27 -12.38 -18.68
N GLN A 122 17.49 -11.06 -18.69
CA GLN A 122 17.22 -10.17 -17.56
C GLN A 122 15.73 -10.11 -17.22
N ARG A 123 14.85 -10.04 -18.23
CA ARG A 123 13.39 -10.14 -18.01
C ARG A 123 13.01 -11.50 -17.42
N ALA A 124 13.64 -12.58 -17.87
CA ALA A 124 13.39 -13.93 -17.33
C ALA A 124 13.78 -14.03 -15.85
N LEU A 125 14.85 -13.34 -15.40
CA LEU A 125 15.20 -13.25 -13.98
C LEU A 125 14.07 -12.60 -13.16
N PHE A 126 13.55 -11.45 -13.61
CA PHE A 126 12.43 -10.79 -12.93
C PHE A 126 11.15 -11.63 -12.96
N GLN A 127 10.82 -12.25 -14.09
CA GLN A 127 9.65 -13.12 -14.20
C GLN A 127 9.77 -14.34 -13.28
N GLY A 128 10.93 -14.98 -13.24
CA GLY A 128 11.20 -16.13 -12.37
C GLY A 128 11.10 -15.75 -10.89
N ALA A 129 11.65 -14.60 -10.51
CA ALA A 129 11.56 -14.07 -9.16
C ALA A 129 10.12 -13.73 -8.75
N ALA A 130 9.37 -13.03 -9.63
CA ALA A 130 7.98 -12.70 -9.42
C ALA A 130 7.08 -13.93 -9.21
N ARG A 131 7.34 -15.03 -9.94
CA ARG A 131 6.62 -16.30 -9.75
C ARG A 131 6.87 -16.95 -8.40
N ARG A 132 8.12 -16.91 -7.91
CA ARG A 132 8.46 -17.44 -6.58
C ARG A 132 7.87 -16.57 -5.48
N GLU A 133 8.01 -15.26 -5.62
CA GLU A 133 7.59 -14.29 -4.62
C GLU A 133 6.06 -14.18 -4.49
N ALA A 134 5.29 -14.45 -5.55
CA ALA A 134 3.82 -14.37 -5.48
C ALA A 134 3.21 -15.21 -4.35
N GLY A 135 3.76 -16.41 -4.09
CA GLY A 135 3.34 -17.25 -2.96
C GLY A 135 3.70 -16.64 -1.60
N GLU A 136 4.89 -16.02 -1.51
CA GLU A 136 5.36 -15.35 -0.29
C GLU A 136 4.54 -14.10 0.03
N LEU A 137 4.21 -13.30 -0.99
CA LEU A 137 3.33 -12.13 -0.86
C LEU A 137 1.93 -12.55 -0.41
N ARG A 138 1.37 -13.62 -0.98
CA ARG A 138 0.09 -14.17 -0.51
C ARG A 138 0.17 -14.57 0.96
N ALA A 139 1.19 -15.33 1.35
CA ALA A 139 1.38 -15.74 2.73
C ALA A 139 1.55 -14.53 3.67
N LEU A 140 2.27 -13.49 3.25
CA LEU A 140 2.43 -12.25 4.01
C LEU A 140 1.08 -11.53 4.21
N ALA A 141 0.28 -11.41 3.15
CA ALA A 141 -1.07 -10.83 3.23
C ALA A 141 -1.99 -11.63 4.17
N GLU A 142 -1.98 -12.96 4.07
CA GLU A 142 -2.77 -13.84 4.94
C GLU A 142 -2.34 -13.75 6.40
N LYS A 143 -1.03 -13.66 6.69
CA LYS A 143 -0.51 -13.47 8.06
C LYS A 143 -0.96 -12.15 8.69
N ARG A 144 -1.35 -11.13 7.92
CA ARG A 144 -1.91 -9.89 8.47
C ARG A 144 -3.35 -10.07 8.98
N LEU A 145 -4.11 -11.01 8.42
CA LEU A 145 -5.55 -11.13 8.68
C LEU A 145 -5.92 -11.45 10.14
N PRO A 146 -5.24 -12.37 10.87
CA PRO A 146 -5.52 -12.63 12.28
C PRO A 146 -5.25 -11.41 13.17
N LEU A 147 -4.18 -10.66 12.89
CA LEU A 147 -3.85 -9.44 13.63
C LEU A 147 -4.93 -8.36 13.42
N ILE A 148 -5.32 -8.12 12.17
CA ILE A 148 -6.40 -7.16 11.85
C ILE A 148 -7.71 -7.60 12.50
N LYS A 149 -7.99 -8.90 12.54
CA LYS A 149 -9.17 -9.44 13.23
C LYS A 149 -9.11 -9.18 14.73
N ALA A 150 -7.95 -9.36 15.38
CA ALA A 150 -7.78 -9.04 16.80
C ALA A 150 -7.98 -7.54 17.08
N PHE A 151 -7.45 -6.64 16.24
CA PHE A 151 -7.70 -5.21 16.36
C PHE A 151 -9.20 -4.89 16.18
N TRP A 152 -9.87 -5.54 15.24
CA TRP A 152 -11.31 -5.37 15.03
C TRP A 152 -12.14 -5.86 16.23
N ARG A 153 -11.74 -6.98 16.85
CA ARG A 153 -12.35 -7.48 18.08
C ARG A 153 -12.19 -6.48 19.23
N GLU A 154 -10.98 -5.92 19.40
CA GLU A 154 -10.71 -4.86 20.38
C GLU A 154 -11.62 -3.63 20.16
N LEU A 155 -11.76 -3.17 18.91
CA LEU A 155 -12.65 -2.06 18.54
C LEU A 155 -14.12 -2.33 18.91
N LYS A 156 -14.58 -3.57 18.75
CA LYS A 156 -15.97 -4.00 19.04
C LYS A 156 -16.21 -4.40 20.49
N GLY A 157 -15.15 -4.49 21.31
CA GLY A 157 -15.25 -5.02 22.67
C GLY A 157 -15.54 -6.53 22.73
N ASP A 158 -15.23 -7.27 21.65
CA ASP A 158 -15.37 -8.72 21.56
C ASP A 158 -14.12 -9.40 22.15
N LEU A 159 -14.04 -9.36 23.49
CA LEU A 159 -12.87 -9.80 24.24
C LEU A 159 -13.04 -11.24 24.78
N PRO A 160 -11.99 -12.07 24.76
CA PRO A 160 -12.02 -13.37 25.43
C PRO A 160 -12.27 -13.23 26.94
N ALA A 161 -12.92 -14.23 27.54
CA ALA A 161 -13.13 -14.28 28.98
C ALA A 161 -11.80 -14.21 29.74
N GLY A 162 -11.71 -13.33 30.74
CA GLY A 162 -10.50 -13.11 31.53
C GLY A 162 -9.44 -12.20 30.89
N SER A 163 -9.65 -11.72 29.66
CA SER A 163 -8.78 -10.73 29.04
C SER A 163 -9.04 -9.32 29.58
N GLN A 164 -7.98 -8.49 29.61
CA GLN A 164 -8.05 -7.04 29.88
C GLN A 164 -8.06 -6.20 28.59
N GLY A 165 -8.21 -6.83 27.43
CA GLY A 165 -8.03 -6.23 26.12
C GLY A 165 -6.76 -6.71 25.42
N LEU A 166 -6.48 -6.13 24.26
CA LEU A 166 -5.35 -6.46 23.40
C LEU A 166 -4.01 -6.41 24.17
N ASN A 167 -3.27 -7.52 24.18
CA ASN A 167 -1.99 -7.63 24.85
C ASN A 167 -0.85 -7.08 23.96
N LYS A 168 -0.10 -6.10 24.49
CA LYS A 168 1.00 -5.45 23.76
C LYS A 168 2.09 -6.43 23.34
N GLU A 169 2.55 -7.30 24.24
CA GLU A 169 3.67 -8.23 23.98
C GLU A 169 3.34 -9.23 22.87
N SER A 170 2.12 -9.77 22.87
CA SER A 170 1.64 -10.68 21.84
C SER A 170 1.57 -10.00 20.46
N VAL A 171 1.07 -8.75 20.40
CA VAL A 171 1.05 -7.96 19.16
C VAL A 171 2.47 -7.68 18.67
N VAL A 172 3.34 -7.15 19.53
CA VAL A 172 4.74 -6.80 19.20
C VAL A 172 5.49 -8.01 18.68
N LYS A 173 5.38 -9.15 19.36
CA LYS A 173 6.02 -10.40 18.93
C LYS A 173 5.53 -10.83 17.54
N TYR A 174 4.21 -10.84 17.33
CA TYR A 174 3.62 -11.30 16.08
C TYR A 174 4.01 -10.40 14.90
N VAL A 175 3.97 -9.08 15.09
CA VAL A 175 4.37 -8.12 14.04
C VAL A 175 5.88 -8.19 13.79
N GLY A 176 6.69 -8.42 14.82
CA GLY A 176 8.12 -8.72 14.65
C GLY A 176 8.37 -9.94 13.77
N ASP A 177 7.66 -11.05 13.99
CA ASP A 177 7.74 -12.24 13.13
C ASP A 177 7.28 -11.94 11.68
N LEU A 178 6.23 -11.13 11.53
CA LEU A 178 5.71 -10.71 10.22
C LEU A 178 6.74 -9.92 9.40
N PHE A 179 7.41 -8.93 10.01
CA PHE A 179 8.39 -8.11 9.29
C PHE A 179 9.76 -8.76 9.14
N ALA A 180 10.10 -9.77 9.95
CA ALA A 180 11.24 -10.63 9.63
C ALA A 180 11.03 -11.36 8.29
N PHE A 181 9.80 -11.82 8.05
CA PHE A 181 9.42 -12.44 6.77
C PHE A 181 9.39 -11.43 5.62
N ASP A 182 8.85 -10.22 5.84
CA ASP A 182 8.91 -9.11 4.85
C ASP A 182 10.35 -8.75 4.46
N ALA A 183 11.27 -8.68 5.44
CA ALA A 183 12.68 -8.40 5.22
C ALA A 183 13.40 -9.53 4.46
N GLU A 184 12.99 -10.79 4.64
CA GLU A 184 13.52 -11.89 3.83
C GLU A 184 13.13 -11.76 2.35
N ILE A 185 11.87 -11.40 2.07
CA ILE A 185 11.42 -11.14 0.70
C ILE A 185 12.24 -9.97 0.10
N SER A 186 12.42 -8.89 0.87
CA SER A 186 13.25 -7.75 0.47
C SER A 186 14.70 -8.14 0.16
N TYR A 187 15.31 -9.02 0.97
CA TYR A 187 16.66 -9.54 0.71
C TYR A 187 16.73 -10.28 -0.64
N LYS A 188 15.76 -11.18 -0.90
CA LYS A 188 15.68 -11.94 -2.16
C LYS A 188 15.49 -11.01 -3.37
N ARG A 189 14.67 -9.97 -3.23
CA ARG A 189 14.45 -8.97 -4.28
C ARG A 189 15.74 -8.19 -4.59
N ALA A 190 16.44 -7.70 -3.56
CA ALA A 190 17.71 -6.99 -3.71
C ALA A 190 18.79 -7.84 -4.40
N GLN A 191 18.84 -9.14 -4.11
CA GLN A 191 19.76 -10.07 -4.76
C GLN A 191 19.50 -10.16 -6.27
N VAL A 192 18.24 -10.31 -6.68
CA VAL A 192 17.86 -10.38 -8.11
C VAL A 192 18.11 -9.04 -8.80
N PHE A 193 17.80 -7.92 -8.14
CA PHE A 193 18.11 -6.59 -8.65
C PHE A 193 19.60 -6.42 -8.95
N ALA A 194 20.47 -6.81 -8.03
CA ALA A 194 21.90 -6.71 -8.26
C ALA A 194 22.42 -7.66 -9.34
N GLN A 195 21.86 -8.86 -9.46
CA GLN A 195 22.17 -9.76 -10.56
C GLN A 195 21.86 -9.12 -11.92
N VAL A 196 20.70 -8.46 -12.04
CA VAL A 196 20.33 -7.73 -13.26
C VAL A 196 21.24 -6.53 -13.49
N ALA A 197 21.48 -5.70 -12.47
CA ALA A 197 22.34 -4.52 -12.58
C ALA A 197 23.79 -4.87 -12.99
N ALA A 198 24.35 -5.96 -12.44
CA ALA A 198 25.69 -6.43 -12.77
C ALA A 198 25.82 -6.91 -14.23
N SER A 199 24.71 -7.35 -14.84
CA SER A 199 24.66 -7.83 -16.22
C SER A 199 24.46 -6.73 -17.27
N PHE A 200 24.37 -5.46 -16.87
CA PHE A 200 24.08 -4.37 -17.81
C PHE A 200 25.20 -4.07 -18.80
N THR A 201 24.81 -3.96 -20.07
CA THR A 201 25.68 -3.41 -21.12
C THR A 201 25.87 -1.89 -20.94
N PRO A 202 26.92 -1.29 -21.54
CA PRO A 202 27.09 0.16 -21.57
C PRO A 202 25.85 0.90 -22.11
N GLU A 203 25.19 0.36 -23.13
CA GLU A 203 23.99 0.94 -23.75
C GLU A 203 22.80 0.94 -22.80
N GLN A 204 22.59 -0.16 -22.06
CA GLN A 204 21.53 -0.24 -21.05
C GLN A 204 21.74 0.78 -19.93
N LYS A 205 22.99 0.93 -19.46
CA LYS A 205 23.35 1.95 -18.46
C LYS A 205 23.08 3.36 -18.98
N ALA A 206 23.45 3.65 -20.23
CA ALA A 206 23.22 4.94 -20.85
C ALA A 206 21.72 5.25 -21.01
N CYS A 207 20.90 4.25 -21.37
CA CYS A 207 19.45 4.39 -21.43
C CYS A 207 18.85 4.77 -20.06
N LEU A 208 19.18 4.04 -19.01
CA LEU A 208 18.67 4.31 -17.66
C LEU A 208 19.19 5.63 -17.09
N ALA A 209 20.42 6.03 -17.41
CA ALA A 209 20.99 7.30 -16.96
C ALA A 209 20.25 8.54 -17.50
N ARG A 210 19.51 8.41 -18.61
CA ARG A 210 18.65 9.48 -19.15
C ARG A 210 17.35 9.65 -18.37
N MET A 211 16.92 8.62 -17.64
CA MET A 211 15.76 8.70 -16.77
C MET A 211 16.20 9.33 -15.45
N LYS A 212 15.81 10.59 -15.21
CA LYS A 212 16.15 11.28 -13.97
C LYS A 212 15.28 10.76 -12.82
N PHE A 213 15.93 10.49 -11.68
CA PHE A 213 15.25 10.08 -10.45
C PHE A 213 14.31 11.20 -9.97
N GLY A 214 13.03 10.87 -9.75
CA GLY A 214 12.03 11.84 -9.29
C GLY A 214 11.60 12.87 -10.35
N ASP A 215 11.72 12.55 -11.64
CA ASP A 215 11.27 13.44 -12.71
C ASP A 215 10.69 12.63 -13.87
N PHE A 216 9.41 12.29 -13.74
CA PHE A 216 8.64 11.50 -14.71
C PHE A 216 8.68 12.09 -16.12
N SER A 217 8.88 13.41 -16.27
CA SER A 217 8.93 14.08 -17.57
C SER A 217 10.13 13.66 -18.42
N THR A 218 11.19 13.13 -17.78
CA THR A 218 12.41 12.67 -18.45
C THR A 218 12.31 11.23 -18.95
N TRP A 219 11.26 10.50 -18.60
CA TRP A 219 11.12 9.09 -18.93
C TRP A 219 10.43 8.95 -20.28
N PRO A 220 11.02 8.20 -21.24
CA PRO A 220 10.39 7.97 -22.54
C PRO A 220 8.96 7.45 -22.43
N GLU A 221 8.13 7.79 -23.41
CA GLU A 221 6.85 7.10 -23.58
C GLU A 221 7.09 5.72 -24.16
N VAL A 222 6.56 4.70 -23.49
CA VAL A 222 6.71 3.30 -23.88
C VAL A 222 5.37 2.62 -23.70
N ASP A 223 5.06 1.68 -24.59
CA ASP A 223 3.89 0.83 -24.42
C ASP A 223 4.17 -0.21 -23.32
N ALA A 224 3.84 0.16 -22.08
CA ALA A 224 3.99 -0.72 -20.93
C ALA A 224 3.06 -1.94 -20.99
N ASP A 225 1.94 -1.87 -21.73
CA ASP A 225 1.01 -2.99 -21.88
C ASP A 225 1.67 -4.12 -22.69
N GLY A 226 2.54 -3.79 -23.65
CA GLY A 226 3.34 -4.75 -24.44
C GLY A 226 4.34 -5.58 -23.64
N TYR A 227 4.69 -5.15 -22.41
CA TYR A 227 5.63 -5.86 -21.54
C TYR A 227 4.96 -6.65 -20.41
N ARG A 228 3.64 -6.57 -20.28
CA ARG A 228 2.93 -7.35 -19.25
C ARG A 228 2.98 -8.84 -19.56
N LEU A 229 2.99 -9.66 -18.51
CA LEU A 229 2.88 -11.11 -18.67
C LEU A 229 1.56 -11.49 -19.37
N PRO A 230 1.53 -12.59 -20.15
CA PRO A 230 0.37 -13.00 -20.93
C PRO A 230 -0.93 -13.08 -20.13
N ARG A 231 -2.07 -12.89 -20.83
CA ARG A 231 -3.40 -13.14 -20.29
C ARG A 231 -3.46 -14.59 -19.75
N GLY A 232 -3.84 -14.74 -18.48
CA GLY A 232 -3.86 -16.02 -17.77
C GLY A 232 -2.75 -16.19 -16.72
N ALA A 233 -1.75 -15.32 -16.69
CA ALA A 233 -0.83 -15.25 -15.55
C ALA A 233 -1.60 -14.87 -14.27
N GLU A 234 -1.25 -15.49 -13.13
CA GLU A 234 -1.84 -15.12 -11.85
C GLU A 234 -1.61 -13.63 -11.57
N ARG A 235 -2.66 -12.93 -11.12
CA ARG A 235 -2.63 -11.48 -10.88
C ARG A 235 -1.47 -11.06 -9.98
N LEU A 236 -1.20 -11.81 -8.91
CA LEU A 236 -0.08 -11.52 -8.00
C LEU A 236 1.29 -11.64 -8.68
N VAL A 237 1.45 -12.59 -9.62
CA VAL A 237 2.69 -12.71 -10.39
C VAL A 237 2.88 -11.50 -11.30
N ASN A 238 1.83 -11.03 -11.96
CA ASN A 238 1.90 -9.84 -12.82
C ASN A 238 2.23 -8.59 -11.99
N VAL A 239 1.55 -8.42 -10.85
CA VAL A 239 1.82 -7.36 -9.89
C VAL A 239 3.28 -7.39 -9.42
N ALA A 240 3.76 -8.56 -8.96
CA ALA A 240 5.14 -8.70 -8.52
C ALA A 240 6.11 -8.36 -9.66
N TYR A 241 5.87 -8.83 -10.88
CA TYR A 241 6.73 -8.54 -12.04
C TYR A 241 6.84 -7.04 -12.34
N MET A 242 5.72 -6.31 -12.31
CA MET A 242 5.73 -4.86 -12.47
C MET A 242 6.44 -4.18 -11.30
N THR A 243 6.27 -4.68 -10.08
CA THR A 243 6.97 -4.20 -8.88
C THR A 243 8.49 -4.40 -8.99
N TYR A 244 8.96 -5.56 -9.46
CA TYR A 244 10.39 -5.79 -9.73
C TYR A 244 10.93 -4.71 -10.67
N ALA A 245 10.25 -4.47 -11.79
CA ALA A 245 10.70 -3.46 -12.75
C ALA A 245 10.70 -2.04 -12.17
N SER A 246 9.61 -1.62 -11.51
CA SER A 246 9.49 -0.25 -11.00
C SER A 246 10.44 0.04 -9.84
N GLU A 247 10.55 -0.90 -8.89
CA GLU A 247 11.41 -0.74 -7.72
C GLU A 247 12.88 -0.97 -8.03
N PHE A 248 13.20 -1.79 -9.02
CA PHE A 248 14.56 -1.94 -9.51
C PHE A 248 15.14 -0.58 -9.90
N PHE A 249 14.40 0.20 -10.69
CA PHE A 249 14.88 1.51 -11.13
C PHE A 249 15.04 2.47 -9.97
N SER A 250 14.06 2.56 -9.07
CA SER A 250 14.15 3.47 -7.92
C SER A 250 15.30 3.11 -7.00
N TRP A 251 15.63 1.82 -6.85
CA TRP A 251 16.77 1.38 -6.07
C TRP A 251 18.10 1.66 -6.77
N TYR A 252 18.20 1.28 -8.05
CA TYR A 252 19.40 1.42 -8.88
C TYR A 252 19.81 2.89 -9.08
N ALA A 253 18.84 3.77 -9.36
CA ALA A 253 19.07 5.19 -9.57
C ALA A 253 19.00 6.02 -8.27
N GLY A 254 18.46 5.46 -7.18
CA GLY A 254 18.23 6.16 -5.93
C GLY A 254 19.41 6.16 -4.95
N SER A 255 19.12 6.55 -3.71
CA SER A 255 20.08 6.66 -2.60
C SER A 255 19.62 5.88 -1.36
N VAL A 256 20.53 5.64 -0.39
CA VAL A 256 20.15 5.10 0.92
C VAL A 256 19.08 5.98 1.58
N GLU A 257 19.16 7.30 1.39
CA GLU A 257 18.17 8.25 1.88
C GLU A 257 16.78 7.98 1.26
N ALA A 258 16.71 7.77 -0.05
CA ALA A 258 15.47 7.41 -0.73
C ALA A 258 14.90 6.09 -0.20
N ASP A 259 15.73 5.07 -0.01
CA ASP A 259 15.32 3.75 0.49
C ASP A 259 14.85 3.81 1.96
N THR A 260 15.47 4.69 2.75
CA THR A 260 15.10 4.92 4.15
C THR A 260 13.75 5.62 4.26
N TYR A 261 13.42 6.50 3.30
CA TYR A 261 12.19 7.28 3.30
C TYR A 261 10.93 6.42 3.38
N PHE A 262 9.92 6.95 4.08
CA PHE A 262 8.56 6.44 4.08
C PHE A 262 7.59 7.61 4.22
N CYS A 263 6.38 7.44 3.68
CA CYS A 263 5.28 8.37 3.95
C CYS A 263 4.72 8.13 5.37
N PRO A 264 4.15 9.14 6.04
CA PRO A 264 3.59 9.01 7.39
C PRO A 264 2.66 7.81 7.57
N GLU A 265 1.86 7.46 6.56
CA GLU A 265 0.88 6.37 6.61
C GLU A 265 1.49 4.97 6.53
N ARG A 266 2.83 4.86 6.49
CA ARG A 266 3.52 3.57 6.32
C ARG A 266 3.39 2.65 7.53
N HIS A 267 3.24 3.21 8.73
CA HIS A 267 3.11 2.44 9.96
C HIS A 267 1.64 2.23 10.31
N GLY A 268 1.33 1.10 10.95
CA GLY A 268 -0.04 0.81 11.35
C GLY A 268 -1.01 0.65 10.18
N THR A 269 -0.62 -0.07 9.13
CA THR A 269 -1.44 -0.24 7.90
C THR A 269 -2.63 -1.19 8.05
N TYR A 270 -3.17 -1.34 9.26
CA TYR A 270 -4.17 -2.34 9.67
C TYR A 270 -5.58 -1.76 9.87
N PHE A 271 -5.75 -0.46 9.61
CA PHE A 271 -6.90 0.34 10.04
C PHE A 271 -7.78 0.85 8.88
N GLY A 272 -7.56 0.35 7.65
CA GLY A 272 -8.42 0.63 6.50
C GLY A 272 -8.22 2.00 5.83
N GLY A 273 -7.23 2.79 6.25
CA GLY A 273 -6.93 4.09 5.64
C GLY A 273 -6.64 4.00 4.14
N PHE A 274 -5.90 2.98 3.71
CA PHE A 274 -5.66 2.73 2.28
C PHE A 274 -6.92 2.33 1.51
N TYR A 275 -7.89 1.66 2.13
CA TYR A 275 -9.18 1.41 1.45
C TYR A 275 -9.88 2.73 1.17
N MET A 276 -9.91 3.63 2.16
CA MET A 276 -10.55 4.93 2.03
C MET A 276 -9.89 5.81 0.97
N LYS A 277 -8.56 5.76 0.85
CA LYS A 277 -7.79 6.58 -0.09
C LYS A 277 -7.66 5.97 -1.49
N ASP A 278 -7.33 4.69 -1.58
CA ASP A 278 -6.83 4.08 -2.81
C ASP A 278 -7.92 3.28 -3.56
N MET A 279 -8.96 2.77 -2.87
CA MET A 279 -10.05 2.04 -3.54
C MET A 279 -10.72 2.86 -4.65
N PRO A 280 -11.01 4.17 -4.48
CA PRO A 280 -11.59 4.99 -5.55
C PRO A 280 -10.71 5.12 -6.80
N ALA A 281 -9.39 4.93 -6.68
CA ALA A 281 -8.43 4.99 -7.77
C ALA A 281 -8.28 3.65 -8.51
N MET A 282 -8.68 2.53 -7.88
CA MET A 282 -8.47 1.20 -8.44
C MET A 282 -9.15 1.05 -9.81
N GLY A 283 -8.35 0.64 -10.81
CA GLY A 283 -8.82 0.41 -12.18
C GLY A 283 -9.02 1.66 -13.05
N LYS A 284 -8.76 2.86 -12.52
CA LYS A 284 -8.86 4.13 -13.28
C LYS A 284 -7.47 4.57 -13.73
N ARG A 285 -7.32 4.91 -15.01
CA ARG A 285 -6.04 5.38 -15.57
C ARG A 285 -5.75 6.83 -15.20
N ASP A 286 -6.75 7.70 -15.31
CA ASP A 286 -6.62 9.15 -15.10
C ASP A 286 -7.24 9.57 -13.77
N TYR A 287 -6.77 8.95 -12.69
CA TYR A 287 -7.19 9.29 -11.33
C TYR A 287 -6.00 9.73 -10.50
N ASP A 288 -6.01 10.99 -10.06
CA ASP A 288 -5.02 11.52 -9.14
C ASP A 288 -5.50 11.33 -7.71
N ILE A 289 -4.75 10.54 -6.94
CA ILE A 289 -5.01 10.40 -5.50
C ILE A 289 -4.60 11.72 -4.82
N SER A 290 -5.56 12.37 -4.15
CA SER A 290 -5.26 13.62 -3.43
C SER A 290 -4.19 13.39 -2.37
N THR A 291 -3.14 14.22 -2.42
CA THR A 291 -2.07 14.24 -1.43
C THR A 291 -2.48 14.96 -0.13
N SER A 292 -3.59 15.71 -0.14
CA SER A 292 -4.12 16.40 1.05
C SER A 292 -5.14 15.57 1.82
N ALA A 293 -5.76 14.56 1.20
CA ALA A 293 -6.87 13.80 1.77
C ALA A 293 -6.58 13.23 3.17
N THR A 294 -5.38 12.67 3.40
CA THR A 294 -4.96 12.18 4.72
C THR A 294 -4.99 13.30 5.76
N GLY A 295 -4.45 14.46 5.42
CA GLY A 295 -4.38 15.63 6.31
C GLY A 295 -5.75 16.22 6.62
N ASP A 296 -6.55 16.45 5.58
CA ASP A 296 -7.85 17.12 5.67
C ASP A 296 -8.87 16.26 6.44
N LEU A 297 -8.97 14.98 6.09
CA LEU A 297 -9.90 14.05 6.75
C LEU A 297 -9.45 13.70 8.18
N GLY A 298 -8.14 13.63 8.43
CA GLY A 298 -7.60 13.47 9.78
C GLY A 298 -7.95 14.67 10.68
N ARG A 299 -7.82 15.90 10.17
CA ARG A 299 -8.23 17.10 10.88
C ARG A 299 -9.73 17.12 11.15
N ALA A 300 -10.54 16.86 10.14
CA ALA A 300 -12.01 16.82 10.26
C ALA A 300 -12.48 15.80 11.30
N PHE A 301 -11.83 14.63 11.38
CA PHE A 301 -12.10 13.64 12.42
C PHE A 301 -11.79 14.19 13.82
N LEU A 302 -10.61 14.78 14.03
CA LEU A 302 -10.21 15.34 15.34
C LEU A 302 -11.10 16.48 15.82
N ASP A 303 -11.60 17.31 14.90
CA ASP A 303 -12.45 18.45 15.23
C ASP A 303 -13.88 18.04 15.60
N ALA A 304 -14.29 16.83 15.21
CA ALA A 304 -15.57 16.24 15.56
C ALA A 304 -15.55 15.44 16.89
N LEU A 305 -14.38 15.23 17.50
CA LEU A 305 -14.24 14.52 18.78
C LEU A 305 -14.44 15.46 19.97
N THR A 306 -14.97 14.92 21.09
CA THR A 306 -14.93 15.63 22.37
C THR A 306 -13.49 15.78 22.87
N PRO A 307 -13.19 16.68 23.82
CA PRO A 307 -11.85 16.80 24.40
C PRO A 307 -11.28 15.47 24.92
N GLU A 308 -12.11 14.66 25.57
CA GLU A 308 -11.73 13.36 26.14
C GLU A 308 -11.37 12.36 25.03
N GLN A 309 -12.23 12.24 24.00
CA GLN A 309 -11.97 11.37 22.86
C GLN A 309 -10.72 11.81 22.08
N ARG A 310 -10.58 13.13 21.84
CA ARG A 310 -9.42 13.71 21.16
C ARG A 310 -8.14 13.44 21.94
N SER A 311 -8.18 13.48 23.28
CA SER A 311 -7.03 13.16 24.14
C SER A 311 -6.53 11.74 23.96
N CYS A 312 -7.40 10.77 23.69
CA CYS A 312 -7.01 9.39 23.42
C CYS A 312 -6.10 9.29 22.17
N VAL A 313 -6.44 10.06 21.12
CA VAL A 313 -5.69 10.06 19.86
C VAL A 313 -4.40 10.86 19.99
N THR A 314 -4.45 12.06 20.56
CA THR A 314 -3.26 12.93 20.66
C THR A 314 -2.21 12.39 21.62
N ALA A 315 -2.61 11.61 22.64
CA ALA A 315 -1.68 10.95 23.56
C ALA A 315 -0.76 9.92 22.89
N ILE A 316 -1.09 9.45 21.68
CA ILE A 316 -0.24 8.53 20.91
C ILE A 316 1.06 9.21 20.48
N ILE A 317 1.01 10.50 20.13
CA ILE A 317 2.13 11.26 19.57
C ILE A 317 3.39 11.16 20.43
N PRO A 318 3.39 11.57 21.71
CA PRO A 318 4.58 11.44 22.56
C PRO A 318 4.97 9.98 22.80
N ARG A 319 4.02 9.03 22.79
CA ARG A 319 4.30 7.60 23.03
C ARG A 319 5.08 6.94 21.90
N GLN A 320 4.84 7.36 20.65
CA GLN A 320 5.46 6.73 19.48
C GLN A 320 6.78 7.40 19.03
N ARG A 321 7.13 8.60 19.51
CA ARG A 321 8.32 9.35 19.00
C ARG A 321 9.60 8.52 19.01
N LYS A 322 9.86 7.81 20.11
CA LYS A 322 11.05 6.95 20.22
C LYS A 322 11.02 5.81 19.19
N ALA A 323 9.87 5.17 19.02
CA ALA A 323 9.70 4.09 18.06
C ALA A 323 9.89 4.57 16.62
N LEU A 324 9.32 5.72 16.26
CA LEU A 324 9.49 6.32 14.92
C LEU A 324 10.95 6.70 14.63
N ALA A 325 11.66 7.29 15.61
CA ALA A 325 13.07 7.61 15.45
C ALA A 325 13.90 6.33 15.23
N GLU A 326 13.64 5.28 16.00
CA GLU A 326 14.34 4.01 15.85
C GLU A 326 13.99 3.31 14.53
N ILE A 327 12.73 3.40 14.07
CA ILE A 327 12.31 2.90 12.76
C ILE A 327 13.15 3.51 11.64
N VAL A 328 13.42 4.83 11.69
CA VAL A 328 14.27 5.50 10.70
C VAL A 328 15.67 4.88 10.67
N GLU A 329 16.28 4.67 11.84
CA GLU A 329 17.61 4.07 11.95
C GLU A 329 17.64 2.61 11.46
N VAL A 330 16.64 1.82 11.83
CA VAL A 330 16.50 0.43 11.39
C VAL A 330 16.33 0.35 9.87
N ARG A 331 15.48 1.20 9.28
CA ARG A 331 15.31 1.26 7.81
C ARG A 331 16.60 1.67 7.12
N ARG A 332 17.33 2.65 7.65
CA ARG A 332 18.64 3.07 7.11
C ARG A 332 19.65 1.92 7.16
N ALA A 333 19.68 1.17 8.26
CA ALA A 333 20.55 0.02 8.43
C ALA A 333 20.22 -1.11 7.44
N ILE A 334 18.94 -1.45 7.27
CA ILE A 334 18.48 -2.44 6.26
C ILE A 334 18.89 -1.98 4.87
N SER A 335 18.55 -0.73 4.50
CA SER A 335 18.82 -0.19 3.16
C SER A 335 20.31 -0.15 2.83
N THR A 336 21.14 0.23 3.81
CA THR A 336 22.60 0.23 3.68
C THR A 336 23.14 -1.19 3.46
N GLU A 337 22.64 -2.15 4.24
CA GLU A 337 23.05 -3.55 4.13
C GLU A 337 22.64 -4.11 2.76
N LEU A 338 21.39 -3.94 2.32
CA LEU A 338 20.91 -4.42 1.02
C LEU A 338 21.70 -3.82 -0.14
N ARG A 339 22.06 -2.53 -0.09
CA ARG A 339 22.86 -1.87 -1.15
C ARG A 339 24.28 -2.40 -1.30
N ARG A 340 24.80 -3.19 -0.36
CA ARG A 340 26.08 -3.89 -0.54
C ARG A 340 26.05 -4.81 -1.76
N PHE A 341 24.89 -5.36 -2.12
CA PHE A 341 24.71 -6.10 -3.37
C PHE A 341 25.08 -5.27 -4.62
N LEU A 342 24.75 -3.97 -4.68
CA LEU A 342 25.12 -3.10 -5.80
C LEU A 342 26.63 -2.86 -5.92
N LYS A 343 27.38 -3.10 -4.84
CA LYS A 343 28.85 -3.02 -4.81
C LYS A 343 29.52 -4.35 -5.15
N GLY A 344 28.75 -5.39 -5.48
CA GLY A 344 29.26 -6.74 -5.69
C GLY A 344 29.60 -7.48 -4.38
N GLU A 345 29.18 -6.95 -3.23
CA GLU A 345 29.36 -7.59 -1.93
C GLU A 345 28.16 -8.48 -1.58
N THR A 346 28.33 -9.36 -0.59
CA THR A 346 27.23 -10.15 -0.01
C THR A 346 26.76 -9.51 1.31
N PRO A 347 25.52 -8.98 1.37
CA PRO A 347 24.94 -8.50 2.63
C PRO A 347 24.70 -9.62 3.63
N ASP A 348 24.79 -9.29 4.91
CA ASP A 348 24.47 -10.20 6.00
C ASP A 348 22.96 -10.41 6.10
N LYS A 349 22.49 -11.58 5.65
CA LYS A 349 21.08 -11.96 5.71
C LYS A 349 20.56 -12.00 7.14
N ALA A 350 21.31 -12.57 8.09
CA ALA A 350 20.84 -12.69 9.47
C ALA A 350 20.64 -11.31 10.11
N LYS A 351 21.53 -10.36 9.83
CA LYS A 351 21.39 -8.97 10.23
C LYS A 351 20.16 -8.31 9.62
N VAL A 352 19.90 -8.48 8.32
CA VAL A 352 18.70 -7.93 7.66
C VAL A 352 17.42 -8.46 8.28
N LEU A 353 17.34 -9.77 8.55
CA LEU A 353 16.18 -10.40 9.17
C LEU A 353 15.98 -9.92 10.63
N ALA A 354 17.06 -9.78 11.40
CA ALA A 354 16.99 -9.24 12.76
C ALA A 354 16.53 -7.78 12.78
N LEU A 355 17.02 -6.95 11.86
CA LEU A 355 16.56 -5.57 11.69
C LEU A 355 15.09 -5.52 11.24
N GLY A 356 14.68 -6.38 10.31
CA GLY A 356 13.29 -6.52 9.89
C GLY A 356 12.36 -6.87 11.05
N ARG A 357 12.77 -7.82 11.90
CA ARG A 357 12.07 -8.13 13.14
C ARG A 357 11.95 -6.92 14.05
N ARG A 358 13.05 -6.19 14.27
CA ARG A 358 13.04 -5.01 15.13
C ARG A 358 12.11 -3.92 14.58
N TYR A 359 12.10 -3.70 13.27
CA TYR A 359 11.13 -2.81 12.63
C TYR A 359 9.69 -3.23 12.95
N GLY A 360 9.39 -4.53 12.81
CA GLY A 360 8.06 -5.05 13.10
C GLY A 360 7.65 -4.93 14.56
N GLU A 361 8.58 -5.13 15.50
CA GLU A 361 8.31 -4.90 16.92
C GLU A 361 7.88 -3.44 17.16
N LEU A 362 8.62 -2.48 16.58
CA LEU A 362 8.32 -1.06 16.68
C LEU A 362 6.97 -0.71 16.02
N ASP A 363 6.68 -1.24 14.83
CA ASP A 363 5.36 -1.08 14.17
C ASP A 363 4.23 -1.71 15.00
N GLY A 364 4.50 -2.85 15.65
CA GLY A 364 3.56 -3.53 16.55
C GLY A 364 3.26 -2.71 17.80
N GLU A 365 4.26 -2.04 18.39
CA GLU A 365 4.07 -1.12 19.51
C GLU A 365 3.18 0.06 19.14
N VAL A 366 3.44 0.67 17.97
CA VAL A 366 2.66 1.78 17.43
C VAL A 366 1.23 1.32 17.12
N SER A 367 1.08 0.17 16.45
CA SER A 367 -0.23 -0.37 16.06
C SER A 367 -1.09 -0.77 17.26
N HIS A 368 -0.49 -1.33 18.31
CA HIS A 368 -1.19 -1.61 19.57
C HIS A 368 -1.76 -0.34 20.18
N ALA A 369 -0.96 0.74 20.24
CA ALA A 369 -1.41 2.02 20.77
C ALA A 369 -2.57 2.61 19.95
N TYR A 370 -2.55 2.45 18.62
CA TYR A 370 -3.63 2.92 17.74
C TYR A 370 -4.91 2.14 18.00
N ALA A 371 -4.84 0.80 17.99
CA ALA A 371 -5.99 -0.07 18.21
C ALA A 371 -6.68 0.22 19.56
N ALA A 372 -5.90 0.34 20.64
CA ALA A 372 -6.42 0.64 21.97
C ALA A 372 -7.08 2.02 22.05
N ALA A 373 -6.45 3.06 21.47
CA ALA A 373 -7.01 4.40 21.46
C ALA A 373 -8.29 4.49 20.61
N PHE A 374 -8.32 3.87 19.43
CA PHE A 374 -9.50 3.86 18.57
C PHE A 374 -10.67 3.08 19.21
N ALA A 375 -10.39 2.00 19.93
CA ALA A 375 -11.39 1.30 20.73
C ALA A 375 -11.95 2.17 21.86
N ALA A 376 -11.10 2.91 22.58
CA ALA A 376 -11.53 3.85 23.62
C ALA A 376 -12.42 4.97 23.07
N VAL A 377 -12.05 5.55 21.92
CA VAL A 377 -12.88 6.55 21.23
C VAL A 377 -14.20 5.92 20.78
N ASN A 378 -14.17 4.79 20.09
CA ASN A 378 -15.35 4.13 19.54
C ASN A 378 -16.41 3.80 20.61
N LYS A 379 -16.00 3.45 21.83
CA LYS A 379 -16.90 3.14 22.95
C LYS A 379 -17.75 4.33 23.40
N THR A 380 -17.31 5.56 23.15
CA THR A 380 -17.95 6.78 23.66
C THR A 380 -18.58 7.64 22.58
N LEU A 381 -18.58 7.20 21.32
CA LEU A 381 -19.13 7.98 20.20
C LEU A 381 -20.66 8.13 20.29
N SER A 382 -21.13 9.36 20.09
CA SER A 382 -22.56 9.65 19.92
C SER A 382 -23.08 9.16 18.56
N ALA A 383 -24.41 9.12 18.41
CA ALA A 383 -25.03 8.76 17.14
C ALA A 383 -24.69 9.78 16.04
N GLU A 384 -24.65 11.06 16.38
CA GLU A 384 -24.33 12.18 15.48
C GLU A 384 -22.89 12.08 14.98
N GLN A 385 -21.94 11.76 15.86
CA GLN A 385 -20.55 11.53 15.47
C GLN A 385 -20.43 10.36 14.50
N ARG A 386 -21.13 9.24 14.76
CA ARG A 386 -21.13 8.08 13.85
C ARG A 386 -21.67 8.43 12.47
N GLN A 387 -22.77 9.19 12.40
CA GLN A 387 -23.33 9.66 11.13
C GLN A 387 -22.37 10.59 10.39
N LEU A 388 -21.71 11.51 11.11
CA LEU A 388 -20.71 12.40 10.53
C LEU A 388 -19.51 11.61 9.97
N PHE A 389 -19.01 10.62 10.71
CA PHE A 389 -17.87 9.81 10.26
C PHE A 389 -18.21 8.95 9.04
N ALA A 390 -19.43 8.43 8.95
CA ALA A 390 -19.90 7.74 7.75
C ALA A 390 -19.88 8.68 6.51
N LYS A 391 -20.26 9.95 6.69
CA LYS A 391 -20.17 10.97 5.62
C LYS A 391 -18.73 11.33 5.27
N LEU A 392 -17.89 11.59 6.27
CA LEU A 392 -16.46 11.93 6.08
C LEU A 392 -15.69 10.82 5.36
N ARG A 393 -16.07 9.55 5.55
CA ARG A 393 -15.49 8.42 4.84
C ARG A 393 -15.62 8.56 3.32
N ASN A 394 -16.72 9.18 2.84
CA ASN A 394 -16.98 9.49 1.44
C ASN A 394 -16.79 8.29 0.48
N LEU A 395 -17.31 7.12 0.87
CA LEU A 395 -17.25 5.88 0.10
C LEU A 395 -18.63 5.34 -0.28
N GLU A 396 -19.61 6.23 -0.44
CA GLU A 396 -20.93 5.84 -0.91
C GLU A 396 -20.83 5.16 -2.29
N GLY A 397 -21.52 4.03 -2.45
CA GLY A 397 -21.44 3.18 -3.64
C GLY A 397 -20.28 2.18 -3.67
N TYR A 398 -19.30 2.24 -2.75
CA TYR A 398 -18.23 1.24 -2.64
C TYR A 398 -18.59 0.18 -1.60
N LYS A 399 -18.72 -1.08 -2.04
CA LYS A 399 -18.93 -2.22 -1.14
C LYS A 399 -17.62 -2.94 -0.86
N SER A 400 -17.22 -2.97 0.40
CA SER A 400 -16.08 -3.74 0.86
C SER A 400 -16.34 -5.24 0.70
N ALA A 401 -15.34 -5.99 0.25
CA ALA A 401 -15.35 -7.44 0.23
C ALA A 401 -15.15 -8.00 1.65
N PRO A 402 -15.52 -9.27 1.92
CA PRO A 402 -15.28 -9.89 3.23
C PRO A 402 -13.82 -9.79 3.71
N ALA A 403 -12.86 -9.88 2.79
CA ALA A 403 -11.46 -9.55 2.98
C ALA A 403 -10.80 -9.24 1.62
N TYR A 404 -9.54 -8.83 1.67
CA TYR A 404 -8.69 -8.64 0.52
C TYR A 404 -7.33 -9.31 0.72
N ILE A 405 -6.81 -9.91 -0.36
CA ILE A 405 -5.38 -10.21 -0.50
C ILE A 405 -4.78 -9.04 -1.27
N TYR A 406 -4.11 -8.14 -0.54
CA TYR A 406 -3.75 -6.81 -1.03
C TYR A 406 -4.99 -6.02 -1.52
N SER A 407 -5.11 -5.79 -2.82
CA SER A 407 -6.26 -5.10 -3.43
C SER A 407 -7.19 -6.05 -4.18
N GLN A 408 -6.95 -7.35 -4.11
CA GLN A 408 -7.82 -8.36 -4.71
C GLN A 408 -8.89 -8.78 -3.70
N PRO A 409 -10.18 -8.59 -4.01
CA PRO A 409 -11.25 -9.06 -3.14
C PRO A 409 -11.27 -10.59 -3.10
N VAL A 410 -11.57 -11.17 -1.94
CA VAL A 410 -11.90 -12.59 -1.82
C VAL A 410 -13.40 -12.76 -1.60
N GLU A 411 -13.99 -13.78 -2.23
CA GLU A 411 -15.44 -14.02 -2.18
C GLU A 411 -15.93 -14.39 -0.79
N GLN A 412 -15.10 -15.10 -0.03
CA GLN A 412 -15.36 -15.52 1.34
C GLN A 412 -14.19 -15.09 2.22
N ALA A 413 -14.48 -14.64 3.44
CA ALA A 413 -13.43 -14.37 4.41
C ALA A 413 -12.65 -15.66 4.68
N PRO A 414 -11.30 -15.64 4.63
CA PRO A 414 -10.51 -16.83 4.93
C PRO A 414 -10.85 -17.35 6.33
N ALA A 415 -10.89 -18.66 6.49
CA ALA A 415 -11.00 -19.26 7.82
C ALA A 415 -9.75 -18.86 8.62
N LEU A 416 -9.93 -17.99 9.61
CA LEU A 416 -8.84 -17.51 10.44
C LEU A 416 -8.60 -18.47 11.60
N PRO A 417 -7.34 -18.66 12.02
CA PRO A 417 -7.06 -19.29 13.31
C PRO A 417 -7.68 -18.48 14.44
N ASP A 418 -7.80 -19.11 15.61
CA ASP A 418 -8.19 -18.43 16.83
C ASP A 418 -7.24 -17.23 17.11
N THR A 419 -7.85 -16.09 17.45
CA THR A 419 -7.16 -14.82 17.71
C THR A 419 -7.08 -14.49 19.20
N ASP A 420 -7.57 -15.35 20.09
CA ASP A 420 -7.54 -15.15 21.55
C ASP A 420 -6.11 -14.96 22.08
N HIS A 421 -5.11 -15.57 21.44
CA HIS A 421 -3.71 -15.42 21.82
C HIS A 421 -3.19 -13.97 21.76
N PHE A 422 -3.83 -13.06 20.99
CA PHE A 422 -3.50 -11.63 20.99
C PHE A 422 -3.96 -10.89 22.25
N PHE A 423 -4.81 -11.51 23.06
CA PHE A 423 -5.48 -10.91 24.23
C PHE A 423 -4.91 -11.38 25.56
N PHE A 424 -3.89 -12.23 25.52
CA PHE A 424 -3.18 -12.76 26.69
C PHE A 424 -1.67 -12.61 26.47
N PRO A 425 -0.86 -12.56 27.56
CA PRO A 425 0.59 -12.58 27.44
C PRO A 425 1.08 -13.83 26.68
N PRO A 426 2.18 -13.73 25.91
CA PRO A 426 2.76 -14.89 25.26
C PRO A 426 3.07 -15.97 26.29
N ARG A 427 2.67 -17.22 26.03
CA ARG A 427 3.07 -18.35 26.89
C ARG A 427 4.60 -18.44 26.85
N ALA A 428 5.25 -18.47 28.01
CA ALA A 428 6.67 -18.78 28.10
C ALA A 428 6.91 -20.10 27.35
N ALA A 429 7.86 -20.11 26.41
CA ALA A 429 8.31 -21.35 25.82
C ALA A 429 8.73 -22.26 26.97
N LYS A 430 8.03 -23.39 27.16
CA LYS A 430 8.51 -24.42 28.09
C LYS A 430 9.92 -24.76 27.62
N GLY A 431 10.90 -24.48 28.48
CA GLY A 431 12.32 -24.59 28.14
C GLY A 431 12.59 -25.93 27.46
N ALA A 432 13.31 -25.88 26.35
CA ALA A 432 14.10 -27.01 25.92
C ALA A 432 15.12 -27.26 27.04
N GLN A 433 14.80 -28.19 27.93
CA GLN A 433 15.78 -28.86 28.78
C GLN A 433 16.52 -29.89 27.94
#